data_AF-A0A6J4IA80-F1
#
_entry.id   AF-A0A6J4IA80-F1
#
_cell.length_a   1.000
_cell.length_b   1.000
_cell.length_c   1.000
_cell.angle_alpha   90.00
_cell.angle_beta   90.00
_cell.angle_gamma   90.00
#
_symmetry.space_group_name_H-M   'P 1'
#
loop_
_entity.id
_entity.type
_entity.pdbx_description
1 polymer ?
#
loop_
_entity_poly.entity_id
_entity_poly.type
_entity_poly.pdbx_seq_one_letter_code
_entity_poly.pdbx_strand_id
1 'polypeptide(L)'
;MSDTNDKPGGGLMGKIVGKAKEVGGEIVGNDELAAEGRLEQATVEAATEAEQRERAARVAAEQADVESALERNQVDAERVRLEQAQVEREAQLEAEEAAEKARLEQQLDHREAAVEQQAAREQQQVAKEELDAMSERAEAEQRAAQVEAEAEAARAAAKALDDAQETAG
;
A
#
# COMPACT_ATOMS: atom_id res chain seq x y z
N MET A 1 41.52 -51.23 -28.02
CA MET A 1 41.87 -50.97 -26.60
C MET A 1 40.97 -51.84 -25.75
N SER A 2 41.58 -52.51 -24.79
CA SER A 2 41.22 -53.82 -24.27
C SER A 2 39.93 -53.89 -23.45
N ASP A 3 39.31 -55.06 -23.54
CA ASP A 3 38.47 -55.70 -22.54
C ASP A 3 39.10 -55.64 -21.14
N THR A 4 38.33 -55.23 -20.12
CA THR A 4 38.07 -56.01 -18.89
C THR A 4 37.22 -55.17 -17.95
N ASN A 5 35.96 -55.53 -17.74
CA ASN A 5 35.38 -55.43 -16.41
C ASN A 5 34.35 -56.53 -16.22
N ASP A 6 34.83 -57.61 -15.60
CA ASP A 6 34.07 -58.72 -15.03
C ASP A 6 32.91 -58.19 -14.18
N LYS A 7 31.67 -58.51 -14.57
CA LYS A 7 30.53 -58.55 -13.66
C LYS A 7 30.05 -60.00 -13.59
N PRO A 8 30.29 -60.72 -12.49
CA PRO A 8 29.83 -62.08 -12.36
C PRO A 8 28.31 -62.10 -12.12
N GLY A 9 27.56 -62.51 -13.15
CA GLY A 9 26.44 -63.45 -13.04
C GLY A 9 25.34 -63.26 -11.97
N GLY A 10 24.98 -62.04 -11.58
CA GLY A 10 24.07 -61.78 -10.45
C GLY A 10 22.55 -61.76 -10.73
N GLY A 11 22.05 -62.35 -11.81
CA GLY A 11 20.61 -62.30 -12.15
C GLY A 11 20.05 -63.67 -12.49
N LEU A 12 19.05 -64.14 -11.73
CA LEU A 12 18.22 -65.38 -11.88
C LEU A 12 18.95 -66.72 -12.06
N MET A 13 20.04 -66.77 -12.81
CA MET A 13 20.86 -67.94 -13.10
C MET A 13 21.64 -68.42 -11.86
N GLY A 14 22.09 -67.52 -10.98
CA GLY A 14 22.75 -67.90 -9.72
C GLY A 14 21.84 -68.71 -8.78
N LYS A 15 20.53 -68.39 -8.73
CA LYS A 15 19.55 -69.14 -7.93
C LYS A 15 19.28 -70.54 -8.49
N ILE A 16 19.45 -70.74 -9.81
CA ILE A 16 19.28 -72.03 -10.48
C ILE A 16 20.50 -72.94 -10.27
N VAL A 17 21.71 -72.38 -10.32
CA VAL A 17 22.95 -73.12 -10.07
C VAL A 17 23.06 -73.58 -8.61
N GLY A 18 22.65 -72.76 -7.64
CA GLY A 18 22.63 -73.13 -6.22
C GLY A 18 21.70 -74.32 -5.93
N LYS A 19 20.48 -74.30 -6.47
CA LYS A 19 19.51 -75.41 -6.34
C LYS A 19 19.99 -76.70 -7.01
N ALA A 20 20.78 -76.61 -8.09
CA ALA A 20 21.36 -77.77 -8.76
C ALA A 20 22.51 -78.41 -7.97
N LYS A 21 23.32 -77.64 -7.24
CA LYS A 21 24.36 -78.16 -6.32
C LYS A 21 23.76 -78.79 -5.07
N GLU A 22 22.65 -78.24 -4.55
CA GLU A 22 21.94 -78.79 -3.40
C GLU A 22 21.35 -80.18 -3.72
N VAL A 23 20.70 -80.31 -4.88
CA VAL A 23 20.13 -81.59 -5.36
C VAL A 23 21.22 -82.59 -5.80
N GLY A 24 22.35 -82.12 -6.34
CA GLY A 24 23.48 -82.98 -6.72
C GLY A 24 24.31 -83.49 -5.53
N GLY A 25 24.47 -82.70 -4.47
CA GLY A 25 25.20 -83.08 -3.25
C GLY A 25 24.47 -84.11 -2.39
N GLU A 26 23.14 -84.05 -2.36
CA GLU A 26 22.28 -84.99 -1.63
C GLU A 26 22.23 -86.39 -2.30
N ILE A 27 22.48 -86.47 -3.61
CA ILE A 27 22.50 -87.73 -4.39
C ILE A 27 23.88 -88.40 -4.37
N VAL A 28 24.97 -87.65 -4.18
CA VAL A 28 26.35 -88.17 -4.17
C VAL A 28 26.94 -88.32 -2.75
N GLY A 29 26.24 -87.83 -1.71
CA GLY A 29 26.65 -87.98 -0.31
C GLY A 29 27.75 -87.01 0.11
N ASN A 30 27.66 -85.74 -0.30
CA ASN A 30 28.64 -84.72 0.05
C ASN A 30 27.96 -83.49 0.69
N ASP A 31 27.71 -83.59 2.01
CA ASP A 31 26.99 -82.61 2.82
C ASP A 31 27.61 -81.20 2.79
N GLU A 32 28.93 -81.10 2.53
CA GLU A 32 29.64 -79.83 2.39
C GLU A 32 29.12 -78.98 1.21
N LEU A 33 28.82 -79.61 0.07
CA LEU A 33 28.30 -78.91 -1.13
C LEU A 33 26.87 -78.39 -0.95
N ALA A 34 26.04 -79.14 -0.21
CA ALA A 34 24.68 -78.70 0.11
C ALA A 34 24.69 -77.57 1.16
N ALA A 35 25.61 -77.61 2.12
CA ALA A 35 25.81 -76.53 3.08
C ALA A 35 26.33 -75.23 2.42
N GLU A 36 27.26 -75.35 1.46
CA GLU A 36 27.78 -74.22 0.70
C GLU A 36 26.71 -73.57 -0.20
N GLY A 37 25.87 -74.37 -0.87
CA GLY A 37 24.76 -73.85 -1.66
C GLY A 37 23.73 -73.07 -0.84
N ARG A 38 23.41 -73.55 0.39
CA ARG A 38 22.55 -72.83 1.33
C ARG A 38 23.17 -71.51 1.79
N LEU A 39 24.49 -71.50 2.02
CA LEU A 39 25.22 -70.29 2.40
C LEU A 39 25.25 -69.25 1.26
N GLU A 40 25.50 -69.68 0.02
CA GLU A 40 25.43 -68.81 -1.16
C GLU A 40 24.03 -68.23 -1.34
N GLN A 41 22.99 -69.05 -1.19
CA GLN A 41 21.61 -68.59 -1.31
C GLN A 41 21.24 -67.58 -0.21
N ALA A 42 21.61 -67.84 1.04
CA ALA A 42 21.42 -66.91 2.16
C ALA A 42 22.18 -65.59 1.94
N THR A 43 23.37 -65.64 1.34
CA THR A 43 24.18 -64.45 1.03
C THR A 43 23.52 -63.60 -0.06
N VAL A 44 22.99 -64.24 -1.12
CA VAL A 44 22.25 -63.54 -2.19
C VAL A 44 20.96 -62.93 -1.67
N GLU A 45 20.22 -63.65 -0.81
CA GLU A 45 19.00 -63.13 -0.18
C GLU A 45 19.30 -61.95 0.73
N ALA A 46 20.34 -62.03 1.57
CA ALA A 46 20.77 -60.92 2.42
C ALA A 46 21.23 -59.69 1.61
N ALA A 47 21.97 -59.89 0.50
CA ALA A 47 22.37 -58.82 -0.39
C ALA A 47 21.16 -58.17 -1.09
N THR A 48 20.18 -58.98 -1.50
CA THR A 48 18.94 -58.48 -2.12
C THR A 48 18.10 -57.68 -1.12
N GLU A 49 17.96 -58.16 0.12
CA GLU A 49 17.27 -57.41 1.18
C GLU A 49 17.98 -56.10 1.51
N ALA A 50 19.32 -56.11 1.58
CA ALA A 50 20.11 -54.92 1.85
C ALA A 50 19.90 -53.86 0.75
N GLU A 51 19.93 -54.26 -0.52
CA GLU A 51 19.68 -53.36 -1.66
C GLU A 51 18.24 -52.82 -1.64
N GLN A 52 17.25 -53.66 -1.31
CA GLN A 52 15.86 -53.21 -1.17
C GLN A 52 15.70 -52.19 -0.03
N ARG A 53 16.33 -52.42 1.11
CA ARG A 53 16.31 -51.48 2.24
C ARG A 53 17.00 -50.18 1.90
N GLU A 54 18.15 -50.22 1.20
CA GLU A 54 18.86 -49.02 0.76
C GLU A 54 18.01 -48.20 -0.22
N ARG A 55 17.39 -48.85 -1.21
CA ARG A 55 16.48 -48.19 -2.15
C ARG A 55 15.27 -47.58 -1.43
N ALA A 56 14.66 -48.30 -0.50
CA ALA A 56 13.54 -47.79 0.28
C ALA A 56 13.94 -46.58 1.15
N ALA A 57 15.10 -46.65 1.80
CA ALA A 57 15.64 -45.55 2.60
C ALA A 57 15.91 -44.31 1.74
N ARG A 58 16.46 -44.50 0.53
CA ARG A 58 16.71 -43.41 -0.41
C ARG A 58 15.40 -42.75 -0.86
N VAL A 59 14.40 -43.54 -1.24
CA VAL A 59 13.08 -43.00 -1.64
C VAL A 59 12.44 -42.23 -0.48
N ALA A 60 12.50 -42.77 0.74
CA ALA A 60 11.95 -42.09 1.92
C ALA A 60 12.66 -40.76 2.20
N ALA A 61 13.99 -40.72 2.06
CA ALA A 61 14.77 -39.50 2.23
C ALA A 61 14.42 -38.45 1.16
N GLU A 62 14.35 -38.85 -0.12
CA GLU A 62 13.97 -37.95 -1.21
C GLU A 62 12.54 -37.40 -1.02
N GLN A 63 11.60 -38.22 -0.54
CA GLN A 63 10.24 -37.77 -0.21
C GLN A 63 10.23 -36.76 0.94
N ALA A 64 10.97 -37.02 2.01
CA ALA A 64 11.05 -36.11 3.15
C ALA A 64 11.68 -34.76 2.77
N ASP A 65 12.70 -34.77 1.90
CA ASP A 65 13.33 -33.54 1.39
C ASP A 65 12.35 -32.72 0.55
N VAL A 66 11.56 -33.37 -0.32
CA VAL A 66 10.54 -32.71 -1.14
C VAL A 66 9.43 -32.12 -0.25
N GLU A 67 8.94 -32.88 0.73
CA GLU A 67 7.92 -32.41 1.67
C GLU A 67 8.41 -31.19 2.46
N SER A 68 9.64 -31.26 3.01
CA SER A 68 10.23 -30.13 3.73
C SER A 68 10.42 -28.90 2.84
N ALA A 69 10.82 -29.09 1.58
CA ALA A 69 10.94 -27.99 0.62
C ALA A 69 9.58 -27.36 0.28
N LEU A 70 8.52 -28.17 0.15
CA LEU A 70 7.17 -27.68 -0.11
C LEU A 70 6.63 -26.87 1.08
N GLU A 71 6.80 -27.35 2.30
CA GLU A 71 6.40 -26.62 3.51
C GLU A 71 7.12 -25.27 3.62
N ARG A 72 8.44 -25.24 3.41
CA ARG A 72 9.22 -23.99 3.43
C ARG A 72 8.72 -23.02 2.36
N ASN A 73 8.50 -23.50 1.15
CA ASN A 73 7.98 -22.68 0.05
C ASN A 73 6.58 -22.12 0.36
N GLN A 74 5.71 -22.89 1.03
CA GLN A 74 4.39 -22.41 1.44
C GLN A 74 4.51 -21.29 2.47
N VAL A 75 5.33 -21.47 3.50
CA VAL A 75 5.58 -20.45 4.53
C VAL A 75 6.18 -19.18 3.92
N ASP A 76 7.16 -19.31 3.03
CA ASP A 76 7.75 -18.17 2.34
C ASP A 76 6.74 -17.46 1.42
N ALA A 77 5.89 -18.21 0.71
CA ALA A 77 4.84 -17.62 -0.11
C ALA A 77 3.79 -16.88 0.71
N GLU A 78 3.40 -17.41 1.87
CA GLU A 78 2.51 -16.74 2.81
C GLU A 78 3.14 -15.46 3.37
N ARG A 79 4.43 -15.52 3.76
CA ARG A 79 5.16 -14.34 4.23
C ARG A 79 5.18 -13.24 3.18
N VAL A 80 5.54 -13.57 1.93
CA VAL A 80 5.58 -12.59 0.83
C VAL A 80 4.20 -11.99 0.57
N ARG A 81 3.13 -12.79 0.61
CA ARG A 81 1.76 -12.28 0.44
C ARG A 81 1.36 -11.31 1.55
N LEU A 82 1.72 -11.61 2.79
CA LEU A 82 1.43 -10.74 3.93
C LEU A 82 2.22 -9.42 3.84
N GLU A 83 3.49 -9.48 3.46
CA GLU A 83 4.32 -8.29 3.23
C GLU A 83 3.75 -7.43 2.10
N GLN A 84 3.32 -8.04 0.98
CA GLN A 84 2.67 -7.32 -0.12
C GLN A 84 1.37 -6.65 0.31
N ALA A 85 0.50 -7.38 1.03
CA ALA A 85 -0.75 -6.84 1.54
C ALA A 85 -0.52 -5.67 2.51
N GLN A 86 0.55 -5.73 3.31
CA GLN A 86 0.94 -4.63 4.19
C GLN A 86 1.39 -3.41 3.39
N VAL A 87 2.27 -3.58 2.40
CA VAL A 87 2.75 -2.48 1.54
C VAL A 87 1.58 -1.83 0.79
N GLU A 88 0.66 -2.62 0.24
CA GLU A 88 -0.54 -2.10 -0.44
C GLU A 88 -1.42 -1.29 0.51
N ARG A 89 -1.59 -1.77 1.75
CA ARG A 89 -2.36 -1.06 2.77
C ARG A 89 -1.70 0.25 3.18
N GLU A 90 -0.39 0.27 3.37
CA GLU A 90 0.38 1.47 3.69
C GLU A 90 0.26 2.50 2.56
N ALA A 91 0.43 2.07 1.30
CA ALA A 91 0.26 2.94 0.14
C ALA A 91 -1.17 3.52 0.02
N GLN A 92 -2.20 2.74 0.35
CA GLN A 92 -3.58 3.22 0.39
C GLN A 92 -3.78 4.30 1.47
N LEU A 93 -3.27 4.06 2.68
CA LEU A 93 -3.36 5.02 3.78
C LEU A 93 -2.62 6.32 3.46
N GLU A 94 -1.43 6.25 2.87
CA GLU A 94 -0.68 7.44 2.45
C GLU A 94 -1.44 8.24 1.37
N ALA A 95 -2.06 7.55 0.41
CA ALA A 95 -2.86 8.19 -0.64
C ALA A 95 -4.12 8.86 -0.08
N GLU A 96 -4.79 8.21 0.89
CA GLU A 96 -5.94 8.78 1.59
C GLU A 96 -5.56 10.02 2.39
N GLU A 97 -4.47 9.97 3.16
CA GLU A 97 -3.98 11.10 3.94
C GLU A 97 -3.61 12.29 3.04
N ALA A 98 -2.90 12.04 1.94
CA ALA A 98 -2.56 13.08 0.97
C ALA A 98 -3.81 13.72 0.34
N ALA A 99 -4.83 12.91 0.01
CA ALA A 99 -6.09 13.40 -0.54
C ALA A 99 -6.90 14.22 0.47
N GLU A 100 -6.95 13.79 1.73
CA GLU A 100 -7.62 14.52 2.81
C GLU A 100 -6.93 15.86 3.07
N LYS A 101 -5.61 15.87 3.18
CA LYS A 101 -4.83 17.09 3.36
C LYS A 101 -5.07 18.09 2.22
N ALA A 102 -5.03 17.63 0.96
CA ALA A 102 -5.30 18.48 -0.19
C ALA A 102 -6.73 19.06 -0.16
N ARG A 103 -7.73 18.28 0.27
CA ARG A 103 -9.10 18.77 0.44
C ARG A 103 -9.20 19.83 1.54
N LEU A 104 -8.50 19.63 2.66
CA LEU A 104 -8.50 20.59 3.77
C LEU A 104 -7.85 21.91 3.35
N GLU A 105 -6.71 21.85 2.67
CA GLU A 105 -6.02 23.03 2.12
C GLU A 105 -6.95 23.81 1.17
N GLN A 106 -7.62 23.14 0.23
CA GLN A 106 -8.58 23.78 -0.67
C GLN A 106 -9.75 24.45 0.08
N GLN A 107 -10.25 23.82 1.16
CA GLN A 107 -11.32 24.40 1.97
C GLN A 107 -10.85 25.63 2.74
N LEU A 108 -9.62 25.62 3.24
CA LEU A 108 -9.02 26.76 3.92
C LEU A 108 -8.82 27.92 2.95
N ASP A 109 -8.23 27.67 1.79
CA ASP A 109 -8.04 28.69 0.74
C ASP A 109 -9.37 29.32 0.32
N HIS A 110 -10.41 28.49 0.14
CA HIS A 110 -11.73 28.99 -0.22
C HIS A 110 -12.35 29.85 0.90
N ARG A 111 -12.18 29.44 2.16
CA ARG A 111 -12.70 30.17 3.31
C ARG A 111 -11.96 31.50 3.49
N GLU A 112 -10.65 31.51 3.33
CA GLU A 112 -9.83 32.72 3.40
C GLU A 112 -10.24 33.71 2.31
N ALA A 113 -10.32 33.25 1.05
CA ALA A 113 -10.78 34.09 -0.06
C ALA A 113 -12.20 34.65 0.16
N ALA A 114 -13.11 33.86 0.76
CA ALA A 114 -14.45 34.33 1.09
C ALA A 114 -14.45 35.42 2.17
N VAL A 115 -13.62 35.27 3.22
CA VAL A 115 -13.46 36.26 4.28
C VAL A 115 -12.84 37.55 3.73
N GLU A 116 -11.79 37.44 2.91
CA GLU A 116 -11.17 38.60 2.26
C GLU A 116 -12.15 39.35 1.35
N GLN A 117 -12.93 38.62 0.55
CA GLN A 117 -13.95 39.23 -0.30
C GLN A 117 -15.02 39.94 0.52
N GLN A 118 -15.45 39.35 1.64
CA GLN A 118 -16.41 39.98 2.54
C GLN A 118 -15.84 41.26 3.14
N ALA A 119 -14.62 41.21 3.68
CA ALA A 119 -13.96 42.38 4.26
C ALA A 119 -13.79 43.51 3.24
N ALA A 120 -13.41 43.18 2.00
CA ALA A 120 -13.29 44.16 0.92
C ALA A 120 -14.65 44.82 0.59
N ARG A 121 -15.74 44.05 0.58
CA ARG A 121 -17.10 44.59 0.35
C ARG A 121 -17.54 45.51 1.49
N GLU A 122 -17.29 45.12 2.74
CA GLU A 122 -17.60 45.94 3.91
C GLU A 122 -16.82 47.26 3.88
N GLN A 123 -15.53 47.23 3.56
CA GLN A 123 -14.72 48.45 3.40
C GLN A 123 -15.25 49.36 2.28
N GLN A 124 -15.66 48.79 1.14
CA GLN A 124 -16.25 49.57 0.04
C GLN A 124 -17.59 50.19 0.43
N GLN A 125 -18.40 49.50 1.22
CA GLN A 125 -19.66 50.04 1.74
C GLN A 125 -19.41 51.20 2.68
N VAL A 126 -18.51 51.05 3.66
CA VAL A 126 -18.14 52.13 4.59
C VAL A 126 -17.59 53.34 3.84
N ALA A 127 -16.67 53.14 2.89
CA ALA A 127 -16.10 54.24 2.10
C ALA A 127 -17.18 54.98 1.28
N LYS A 128 -18.19 54.26 0.78
CA LYS A 128 -19.32 54.88 0.08
C LYS A 128 -20.20 55.67 1.05
N GLU A 129 -20.54 55.11 2.20
CA GLU A 129 -21.34 55.79 3.23
C GLU A 129 -20.65 57.06 3.72
N GLU A 130 -19.33 57.03 3.90
CA GLU A 130 -18.54 58.21 4.25
C GLU A 130 -18.60 59.29 3.16
N LEU A 131 -18.46 58.90 1.89
CA LEU A 131 -18.55 59.82 0.76
C LEU A 131 -19.95 60.46 0.66
N ASP A 132 -21.00 59.65 0.80
CA ASP A 132 -22.39 60.11 0.76
C ASP A 132 -22.65 61.09 1.91
N ALA A 133 -22.20 60.77 3.13
CA ALA A 133 -22.32 61.65 4.30
C ALA A 133 -21.53 62.97 4.13
N MET A 134 -20.34 62.94 3.51
CA MET A 134 -19.58 64.15 3.18
C MET A 134 -20.32 65.03 2.17
N SER A 135 -20.94 64.43 1.15
CA SER A 135 -21.73 65.15 0.14
C SER A 135 -22.96 65.80 0.77
N GLU A 136 -23.73 65.05 1.56
CA GLU A 136 -24.91 65.58 2.26
C GLU A 136 -24.56 66.75 3.18
N ARG A 137 -23.41 66.65 3.88
CA ARG A 137 -22.91 67.72 4.74
C ARG A 137 -22.56 68.97 3.94
N ALA A 138 -21.83 68.84 2.83
CA ALA A 138 -21.48 69.95 1.96
C ALA A 138 -22.74 70.65 1.40
N GLU A 139 -23.75 69.88 0.97
CA GLU A 139 -25.03 70.44 0.53
C GLU A 139 -25.80 71.15 1.65
N ALA A 140 -25.79 70.58 2.86
CA ALA A 140 -26.42 71.21 4.03
C ALA A 140 -25.72 72.54 4.40
N GLU A 141 -24.39 72.57 4.40
CA GLU A 141 -23.60 73.79 4.64
C GLU A 141 -23.87 74.85 3.56
N GLN A 142 -23.95 74.47 2.29
CA GLN A 142 -24.29 75.38 1.20
C GLN A 142 -25.70 75.97 1.34
N ARG A 143 -26.69 75.13 1.67
CA ARG A 143 -28.07 75.60 1.90
C ARG A 143 -28.16 76.54 3.10
N ALA A 144 -27.44 76.24 4.19
CA ALA A 144 -27.39 77.10 5.35
C ALA A 144 -26.81 78.49 5.01
N ALA A 145 -25.70 78.52 4.26
CA ALA A 145 -25.09 79.77 3.80
C ALA A 145 -26.01 80.59 2.88
N GLN A 146 -26.78 79.93 2.00
CA GLN A 146 -27.77 80.62 1.16
C GLN A 146 -28.89 81.25 2.00
N VAL A 147 -29.45 80.51 2.95
CA VAL A 147 -30.50 81.01 3.84
C VAL A 147 -30.00 82.17 4.70
N GLU A 148 -28.76 82.11 5.19
CA GLU A 148 -28.14 83.21 5.95
C GLU A 148 -27.98 84.46 5.09
N ALA A 149 -27.47 84.33 3.86
CA ALA A 149 -27.33 85.44 2.93
C ALA A 149 -28.69 86.08 2.55
N GLU A 150 -29.73 85.26 2.33
CA GLU A 150 -31.09 85.74 2.08
C GLU A 150 -31.65 86.49 3.29
N ALA A 151 -31.44 85.98 4.51
CA ALA A 151 -31.87 86.63 5.73
C ALA A 151 -31.15 87.97 5.97
N GLU A 152 -29.84 88.04 5.69
CA GLU A 152 -29.08 89.29 5.74
C GLU A 152 -29.59 90.31 4.72
N ALA A 153 -29.84 89.89 3.48
CA ALA A 153 -30.39 90.74 2.44
C ALA A 153 -31.78 91.28 2.82
N ALA A 154 -32.65 90.43 3.38
CA ALA A 154 -33.98 90.82 3.86
C ALA A 154 -33.89 91.83 5.02
N ARG A 155 -32.97 91.62 5.98
CA ARG A 155 -32.73 92.56 7.09
C ARG A 155 -32.21 93.90 6.58
N ALA A 156 -31.29 93.91 5.62
CA ALA A 156 -30.77 95.13 5.01
C ALA A 156 -31.87 95.90 4.26
N ALA A 157 -32.72 95.18 3.52
CA ALA A 157 -33.86 95.78 2.82
C ALA A 157 -34.90 96.38 3.78
N ALA A 158 -35.23 95.66 4.86
CA ALA A 158 -36.15 96.15 5.89
C ALA A 158 -35.60 97.43 6.54
N LYS A 159 -34.32 97.43 6.94
CA LYS A 159 -33.67 98.62 7.49
C LYS A 159 -33.72 99.82 6.54
N ALA A 160 -33.44 99.61 5.25
CA ALA A 160 -33.50 100.68 4.26
C ALA A 160 -34.91 101.26 4.08
N LEU A 161 -35.96 100.43 4.21
CA LEU A 161 -37.35 100.89 4.19
C LEU A 161 -37.70 101.71 5.44
N ASP A 162 -37.27 101.26 6.63
CA ASP A 162 -37.47 101.99 7.88
C ASP A 162 -36.78 103.37 7.82
N ASP A 163 -35.52 103.43 7.39
CA ASP A 163 -34.76 104.68 7.21
C ASP A 163 -35.45 105.64 6.20
N ALA A 164 -36.06 105.10 5.14
CA ALA A 164 -36.82 105.88 4.16
C ALA A 164 -38.14 106.43 4.72
N GLN A 165 -38.80 105.71 5.63
CA GLN A 165 -40.01 106.19 6.30
C GLN A 165 -39.71 107.28 7.32
N GLU A 166 -38.62 107.15 8.10
CA GLU A 166 -38.18 108.18 9.05
C GLU A 166 -37.80 109.51 8.36
N THR A 167 -37.27 109.45 7.14
CA THR A 167 -36.90 110.66 6.38
C THR A 167 -38.07 111.34 5.66
N ALA A 168 -39.21 110.64 5.48
CA ALA A 168 -40.38 111.14 4.77
C ALA A 168 -41.50 111.68 5.67
N GLY A 169 -41.48 111.40 6.97
CA GLY A 169 -42.43 111.90 7.99
C GLY A 169 -41.97 113.18 8.66
#